data_AF-A0A938QK03-F1
#
_entry.id   AF-A0A938QK03-F1
#
_cell.length_a   1.000
_cell.length_b   1.000
_cell.length_c   1.000
_cell.angle_alpha   90.00
_cell.angle_beta   90.00
_cell.angle_gamma   90.00
#
_symmetry.space_group_name_H-M   'P 1'
#
loop_
_entity.id
_entity.type
_entity.pdbx_description
1 polymer ?
#
loop_
_entity_poly.entity_id
_entity_poly.type
_entity_poly.pdbx_seq_one_letter_code
_entity_poly.pdbx_strand_id
1 'polypeptide(L)' 'MKNNLIRLAKADALPLCRSTLYKWKHLGKFPQLFVKLGGALFVDLNVLDEIIEAGRLRARRNSPSMSRGTDL' A
#
# COMPACT_ATOMS: atom_id res chain seq x y z
N MET A 1 -9.49 -4.70 20.79
CA MET A 1 -9.36 -4.73 19.31
C MET A 1 -8.94 -3.34 18.87
N LYS A 2 -7.75 -3.16 18.30
CA LYS A 2 -7.35 -1.84 17.76
C LYS A 2 -8.09 -1.63 16.43
N ASN A 3 -8.77 -0.50 16.29
CA ASN A 3 -9.48 -0.14 15.07
C ASN A 3 -8.46 0.11 13.95
N ASN A 4 -8.19 -0.92 13.15
CA ASN A 4 -7.20 -0.87 12.07
C ASN A 4 -7.75 -0.34 10.74
N LEU A 5 -8.90 0.34 10.82
CA LEU A 5 -9.63 0.86 9.68
C LEU A 5 -9.59 2.38 9.73
N ILE A 6 -9.02 2.98 8.70
CA ILE A 6 -9.08 4.43 8.52
C ILE A 6 -10.11 4.74 7.45
N ARG A 7 -11.04 5.65 7.76
CA ARG A 7 -12.01 6.13 6.76
C ARG A 7 -11.23 6.78 5.62
N LEU A 8 -11.47 6.34 4.39
CA LEU A 8 -10.69 6.78 3.23
C LEU A 8 -10.74 8.31 3.02
N ALA A 9 -11.86 8.94 3.41
CA ALA A 9 -11.99 10.40 3.43
C ALA A 9 -11.00 11.10 4.38
N LYS A 10 -10.53 10.44 5.44
CA LYS A 10 -9.59 10.93 6.46
C LYS A 10 -8.18 10.31 6.34
N ALA A 11 -7.85 9.73 5.19
CA ALA A 11 -6.61 9.00 4.95
C ALA A 11 -5.38 9.90 4.70
N ASP A 12 -5.35 11.13 5.24
CA ASP A 12 -4.29 12.11 4.97
C ASP A 12 -2.94 11.72 5.58
N ALA A 13 -2.94 10.90 6.64
CA ALA A 13 -1.74 10.43 7.33
C ALA A 13 -1.15 9.13 6.75
N LEU A 14 -1.71 8.59 5.66
CA LEU A 14 -1.20 7.36 5.05
C LEU A 14 0.01 7.64 4.16
N PRO A 15 0.93 6.66 4.01
CA PRO A 15 2.09 6.76 3.11
C PRO A 15 1.70 6.73 1.61
N LEU A 16 0.40 6.84 1.29
CA LEU A 16 -0.14 6.94 -0.06
C LEU A 16 -1.16 8.08 -0.10
N CYS A 17 -1.12 8.85 -1.19
CA CYS A 17 -2.12 9.90 -1.40
C CYS A 17 -3.52 9.31 -1.64
N ARG A 18 -4.55 10.06 -1.22
CA ARG A 18 -5.96 9.64 -1.35
C ARG A 18 -6.36 9.35 -2.81
N SER A 19 -5.82 10.10 -3.77
CA SER A 19 -6.08 9.88 -5.21
C SER A 19 -5.58 8.52 -5.69
N THR A 20 -4.43 8.04 -5.20
CA THR A 20 -3.92 6.69 -5.48
C THR A 20 -4.89 5.63 -4.93
N LEU A 21 -5.35 5.80 -3.69
CA LEU A 21 -6.28 4.87 -3.06
C LEU A 21 -7.62 4.81 -3.81
N TYR A 22 -8.18 5.96 -4.22
CA TYR A 22 -9.37 6.00 -5.06
C TYR A 22 -9.14 5.31 -6.40
N LYS A 23 -8.02 5.60 -7.08
CA LYS A 23 -7.68 4.96 -8.35
C LYS A 23 -7.59 3.44 -8.21
N TRP A 24 -6.94 2.94 -7.16
CA TRP A 24 -6.88 1.50 -6.88
C TRP A 24 -8.26 0.92 -6.64
N LYS A 25 -9.12 1.59 -5.87
CA LYS A 25 -10.50 1.14 -5.65
C LYS A 25 -11.29 1.04 -6.95
N HIS A 26 -11.22 2.06 -7.80
CA HIS A 26 -11.92 2.09 -9.09
C HIS A 26 -11.40 1.03 -10.06
N LEU A 27 -10.10 0.76 -10.05
CA LEU A 27 -9.49 -0.28 -10.86
C LEU A 27 -9.66 -1.70 -10.28
N GLY A 28 -10.26 -1.85 -9.09
CA GLY A 28 -10.35 -3.14 -8.41
C GLY A 28 -9.00 -3.69 -7.95
N LYS A 29 -7.98 -2.84 -7.81
CA LYS A 29 -6.64 -3.23 -7.37
C LYS A 29 -6.61 -3.40 -5.86
N PHE A 30 -6.16 -4.56 -5.38
CA PHE A 30 -6.16 -4.94 -3.97
C PHE A 30 -7.54 -4.78 -3.32
N PRO A 31 -8.57 -5.50 -3.80
CA PRO A 31 -9.94 -5.32 -3.31
C PRO A 31 -10.05 -5.54 -1.79
N GLN A 32 -9.21 -6.42 -1.22
CA GLN A 32 -9.15 -6.70 0.22
C GLN A 32 -8.70 -5.50 1.08
N LEU A 33 -8.05 -4.50 0.47
CA LEU A 33 -7.62 -3.27 1.16
C LEU A 33 -8.82 -2.41 1.58
N PHE A 34 -9.94 -2.55 0.88
CA PHE A 34 -11.06 -1.63 0.97
C PHE A 34 -12.28 -2.27 1.61
N VAL A 35 -12.64 -1.78 2.80
CA VAL A 35 -13.77 -2.28 3.58
C VAL A 35 -14.92 -1.27 3.52
N LYS A 36 -16.14 -1.72 3.22
CA LYS A 36 -17.36 -0.90 3.32
C LYS A 36 -18.10 -1.24 4.61
N LEU A 37 -18.31 -0.24 5.48
CA LEU A 37 -19.07 -0.39 6.72
C LEU A 37 -19.97 0.83 6.89
N GLY A 38 -21.26 0.60 7.17
CA GLY A 38 -22.22 1.70 7.41
C GLY A 38 -22.26 2.75 6.30
N GLY A 39 -22.13 2.34 5.03
CA GLY A 39 -22.13 3.26 3.87
C GLY A 39 -20.82 4.05 3.67
N ALA A 40 -19.86 3.96 4.58
CA ALA A 40 -18.55 4.58 4.45
C ALA A 40 -17.48 3.60 3.95
N LEU A 41 -16.49 4.13 3.24
CA LEU A 41 -15.35 3.39 2.72
C LEU A 41 -14.14 3.56 3.65
N PHE A 42 -13.49 2.45 3.97
CA PHE A 42 -12.33 2.38 4.84
C PHE A 42 -11.17 1.67 4.15
N VAL A 43 -9.97 1.96 4.63
CA VAL A 43 -8.71 1.30 4.28
C VAL A 43 -8.27 0.48 5.48
N ASP A 44 -7.97 -0.80 5.26
CA ASP A 44 -7.34 -1.66 6.27
C ASP A 44 -5.83 -1.46 6.28
N LEU A 45 -5.28 -1.00 7.41
CA LEU A 45 -3.86 -0.68 7.52
C LEU A 45 -2.95 -1.93 7.50
N ASN A 46 -3.44 -3.08 7.95
CA ASN A 46 -2.64 -4.31 7.99
C ASN A 46 -2.41 -4.77 6.56
N VAL A 47 -3.49 -4.77 5.77
CA VAL A 47 -3.44 -5.08 4.35
C VAL A 47 -2.58 -4.05 3.61
N LEU A 48 -2.68 -2.77 3.98
CA LEU A 48 -1.85 -1.72 3.38
C LEU A 48 -0.36 -1.97 3.63
N ASP A 49 0.01 -2.30 4.87
CA ASP A 49 1.38 -2.59 5.27
C ASP A 49 1.92 -3.82 4.52
N GLU A 50 1.13 -4.89 4.43
CA GLU A 50 1.48 -6.09 3.63
C GLU A 50 1.75 -5.75 2.15
N ILE A 51 0.91 -4.91 1.55
CA ILE A 51 1.07 -4.47 0.15
C ILE A 51 2.35 -3.64 -0.02
N ILE A 52 2.62 -2.73 0.91
CA ILE A 52 3.82 -1.87 0.88
C ILE A 52 5.08 -2.72 1.01
N GLU A 53 5.12 -3.63 1.98
CA GLU A 53 6.27 -4.52 2.19
C GLU A 53 6.49 -5.46 1.00
N ALA A 54 5.40 -6.04 0.46
CA ALA A 54 5.49 -6.82 -0.77
C ALA A 54 5.98 -6.01 -1.98
N GLY A 55 5.69 -4.71 -2.03
CA GLY A 55 6.20 -3.79 -3.03
C GLY A 55 7.69 -3.49 -2.85
N ARG A 56 8.13 -3.20 -1.61
CA ARG A 56 9.54 -2.96 -1.26
C ARG A 56 10.42 -4.16 -1.58
N LEU A 57 9.99 -5.37 -1.23
CA LEU A 57 10.74 -6.59 -1.52
C LEU A 57 10.96 -6.79 -3.02
N ARG A 58 9.96 -6.47 -3.86
CA ARG A 58 10.10 -6.52 -5.33
C ARG A 58 11.09 -5.49 -5.85
N ALA A 59 11.05 -4.26 -5.34
CA ALA A 59 11.99 -3.21 -5.74
C ALA A 59 13.44 -3.58 -5.40
N ARG A 60 13.69 -4.16 -4.21
CA ARG A 60 15.02 -4.65 -3.81
C ARG A 60 15.51 -5.79 -4.69
N ARG A 61 14.63 -6.74 -5.05
CA ARG A 61 14.98 -7.86 -5.94
C ARG A 61 15.36 -7.39 -7.35
N ASN A 62 14.69 -6.36 -7.86
CA ASN A 62 14.92 -5.82 -9.20
C ASN A 62 16.02 -4.74 -9.24
N SER A 63 16.69 -4.46 -8.12
CA SER A 63 17.86 -3.58 -8.11
C SER A 63 19.05 -4.36 -8.68
N PRO A 64 19.66 -3.94 -9.80
CA PRO A 64 20.86 -4.61 -10.30
C PRO A 64 21.91 -4.50 -9.21
N SER A 65 22.47 -5.64 -8.79
CA SER A 65 23.61 -5.65 -7.89
C SER A 65 24.67 -4.74 -8.49
N MET A 66 24.96 -3.63 -7.81
CA MET A 66 26.08 -2.77 -8.15
C MET A 66 27.34 -3.60 -7.89
N SER A 67 27.80 -4.30 -8.94
CA SER A 67 29.04 -5.07 -8.94
C SER A 67 30.14 -4.08 -8.64
N ARG A 68 30.69 -4.14 -7.41
CA ARG A 68 31.93 -3.45 -7.10
C ARG A 68 32.99 -4.02 -8.04
N GLY A 69 33.55 -3.15 -8.88
CA GLY A 69 34.69 -3.46 -9.71
C GLY A 69 35.80 -4.04 -8.85
N THR A 70 36.22 -5.24 -9.18
CA THR A 70 37.58 -5.69 -8.90
C THR A 70 38.36 -5.47 -10.19
N ASP A 71 38.92 -4.27 -10.34
CA ASP A 71 40.10 -4.09 -11.18
C ASP A 71 41.30 -4.58 -10.37
N LEU A 72 41.90 -5.68 -10.83
CA LEU A 72 43.24 -6.14 -10.50
C LEU A 72 44.01 -6.30 -11.81
#